data_AF-A0A351KY19-F1
#
_entry.id   AF-A0A351KY19-F1
#
_cell.length_a   1.000
_cell.length_b   1.000
_cell.length_c   1.000
_cell.angle_alpha   90.00
_cell.angle_beta   90.00
_cell.angle_gamma   90.00
#
_symmetry.space_group_name_H-M   'P 1'
#
loop_
_entity.id
_entity.type
_entity.pdbx_description
1 polymer ?
#
loop_
_entity_poly.entity_id
_entity_poly.type
_entity_poly.pdbx_seq_one_letter_code
_entity_poly.pdbx_strand_id
1 'polypeptide(L)' 'VITEELSRRSPLPANFQAENQALHTLARQMVTEPANMLQSLVDIALELCCAGTAGVSLLET' A
#
# COMPACT_ATOMS: atom_id res chain seq x y z
N VAL A 1 21.51 -8.06 -3.01
CA VAL A 1 22.18 -7.17 -2.05
C VAL A 1 21.51 -5.82 -2.15
N ILE A 2 20.97 -5.31 -1.04
CA ILE A 2 20.44 -3.95 -0.95
C ILE A 2 21.63 -2.99 -0.89
N THR A 3 21.62 -1.90 -1.65
CA THR A 3 22.76 -0.98 -1.75
C THR A 3 22.88 -0.12 -0.48
N GLU A 4 24.08 0.37 -0.16
CA GLU A 4 24.32 1.20 1.05
C GLU A 4 23.54 2.52 1.03
N GLU A 5 23.11 2.98 -0.15
CA GLU A 5 22.30 4.18 -0.32
C GLU A 5 20.90 4.04 0.30
N LEU A 6 20.36 2.81 0.39
CA LEU A 6 19.03 2.60 0.97
C LEU A 6 19.01 2.88 2.47
N SER A 7 20.07 2.51 3.20
CA SER A 7 20.16 2.73 4.65
C SER A 7 20.38 4.20 5.01
N ARG A 8 20.89 5.00 4.06
CA ARG A 8 21.11 6.45 4.22
C ARG A 8 19.84 7.27 3.96
N ARG A 9 18.81 6.68 3.37
CA ARG A 9 17.52 7.35 3.16
C ARG A 9 16.80 7.48 4.50
N SER A 10 16.37 8.69 4.83
CA SER A 10 15.50 8.88 5.99
C SER A 10 14.17 8.16 5.74
N PRO A 11 13.76 7.21 6.60
CA PRO A 11 12.50 6.50 6.43
C PRO A 11 11.33 7.46 6.64
N LEU A 12 10.22 7.21 5.93
CA LEU A 12 8.98 7.95 6.16
C LEU A 12 8.49 7.66 7.59
N PRO A 13 8.11 8.68 8.38
CA PRO A 13 7.54 8.45 9.70
C PRO A 13 6.24 7.64 9.58
N ALA A 14 6.07 6.67 10.48
CA ALA A 14 4.89 5.83 10.49
C ALA A 14 3.62 6.67 10.75
N ASN A 15 2.58 6.44 9.94
CA ASN A 15 1.25 7.01 10.15
C ASN A 15 0.25 5.87 10.44
N PHE A 16 0.32 5.34 11.66
CA PHE A 16 -0.50 4.20 12.07
C PHE A 16 -2.00 4.45 11.98
N GLN A 17 -2.44 5.70 12.16
CA GLN A 17 -3.85 6.04 12.02
C GLN A 17 -4.32 5.87 10.58
N ALA A 18 -3.58 6.43 9.61
CA ALA A 18 -3.92 6.31 8.20
C ALA A 18 -3.83 4.86 7.71
N GLU A 19 -2.81 4.12 8.16
CA GLU A 19 -2.67 2.68 7.86
C GLU A 19 -3.87 1.87 8.37
N ASN A 20 -4.28 2.09 9.63
CA ASN A 20 -5.44 1.41 10.21
C ASN A 20 -6.74 1.74 9.44
N GLN A 21 -6.94 3.00 9.08
CA GLN A 21 -8.08 3.44 8.28
C GLN A 21 -8.10 2.78 6.89
N ALA A 22 -6.94 2.71 6.23
CA ALA A 22 -6.78 2.04 4.95
C ALA A 22 -7.13 0.55 5.02
N LEU A 23 -6.66 -0.16 6.04
CA LEU A 23 -6.98 -1.57 6.26
C LEU A 23 -8.49 -1.80 6.46
N HIS A 24 -9.16 -0.92 7.22
CA HIS A 24 -10.62 -0.99 7.38
C HIS A 24 -11.37 -0.74 6.08
N THR A 25 -10.93 0.22 5.26
CA THR A 25 -11.52 0.49 3.95
C THR A 25 -11.38 -0.73 3.04
N LEU A 26 -10.19 -1.30 2.95
CA LEU A 26 -9.92 -2.52 2.16
C LEU A 26 -10.79 -3.69 2.60
N ALA A 27 -10.88 -3.96 3.90
CA ALA A 27 -11.69 -5.05 4.43
C ALA A 27 -13.19 -4.89 4.08
N ARG A 28 -13.70 -3.66 4.05
CA ARG A 28 -15.09 -3.40 3.62
C ARG A 28 -15.26 -3.62 2.12
N GLN A 29 -14.35 -3.10 1.30
CA GLN A 29 -14.39 -3.24 -0.15
C GLN A 29 -14.30 -4.69 -0.61
N MET A 30 -13.55 -5.54 0.10
CA MET A 30 -13.51 -6.98 -0.15
C MET A 30 -14.89 -7.63 -0.13
N VAL A 31 -15.81 -7.11 0.70
CA VAL A 31 -17.17 -7.64 0.84
C VAL A 31 -18.15 -6.94 -0.08
N THR A 32 -18.03 -5.62 -0.22
CA THR A 32 -19.04 -4.81 -0.93
C THR A 32 -18.75 -4.66 -2.42
N GLU A 33 -17.47 -4.52 -2.81
CA GLU A 33 -17.05 -4.21 -4.18
C GLU A 33 -15.68 -4.84 -4.50
N PRO A 34 -15.58 -6.19 -4.55
CA PRO A 34 -14.30 -6.88 -4.74
C PRO A 34 -13.62 -6.54 -6.07
N ALA A 35 -14.38 -6.14 -7.10
CA ALA A 35 -13.84 -5.71 -8.39
C ALA A 35 -12.95 -4.45 -8.29
N ASN A 36 -13.23 -3.56 -7.34
CA ASN A 36 -12.49 -2.30 -7.15
C ASN A 36 -11.39 -2.40 -6.09
N MET A 37 -11.30 -3.54 -5.40
CA MET A 37 -10.40 -3.74 -4.26
C MET A 37 -8.92 -3.56 -4.65
N LEU A 38 -8.48 -4.17 -5.76
CA LEU A 38 -7.07 -4.10 -6.17
C LEU A 38 -6.66 -2.69 -6.57
N GLN A 39 -7.54 -1.94 -7.24
CA GLN A 39 -7.28 -0.53 -7.56
C GLN A 39 -7.15 0.29 -6.28
N SER A 40 -8.08 0.11 -5.35
CA SER A 40 -8.06 0.83 -4.06
C SER A 40 -6.82 0.51 -3.24
N LEU A 41 -6.32 -0.73 -3.29
CA LEU A 41 -5.05 -1.11 -2.66
C LEU A 41 -3.86 -0.35 -3.25
N VAL A 42 -3.81 -0.20 -4.57
CA VAL A 42 -2.76 0.55 -5.26
C VAL A 42 -2.82 2.03 -4.87
N ASP A 43 -4.02 2.62 -4.86
CA ASP A 43 -4.20 4.04 -4.52
C ASP A 43 -3.78 4.32 -3.06
N ILE A 44 -4.20 3.45 -2.13
CA ILE A 44 -3.77 3.49 -0.72
C ILE A 44 -2.24 3.41 -0.60
N ALA A 45 -1.60 2.51 -1.36
CA ALA A 45 -0.15 2.33 -1.32
C ALA A 45 0.59 3.57 -1.87
N LEU A 46 0.07 4.21 -2.92
CA LEU A 46 0.62 5.46 -3.44
C LEU A 46 0.59 6.56 -2.37
N GLU A 47 -0.55 6.73 -1.69
CA GLU A 47 -0.74 7.74 -0.66
C GLU A 47 0.14 7.49 0.57
N LEU A 48 0.04 6.31 1.18
CA LEU A 48 0.75 6.00 2.44
C LEU A 48 2.26 5.98 2.27
N CYS A 49 2.77 5.53 1.11
CA CYS A 49 4.20 5.45 0.86
C CYS A 49 4.76 6.72 0.19
N CYS A 50 3.91 7.69 -0.15
CA CYS A 50 4.27 8.84 -0.99
C CYS A 50 5.07 8.41 -2.25
N ALA A 51 4.60 7.33 -2.90
CA ALA A 51 5.28 6.71 -4.02
C ALA A 51 4.79 7.31 -5.35
N GLY A 52 5.67 7.37 -6.35
CA GLY A 52 5.27 7.78 -7.70
C GLY A 52 4.51 6.68 -8.46
N THR A 53 4.73 5.42 -8.09
CA THR A 53 4.11 4.24 -8.72
C THR A 53 3.94 3.14 -7.69
N ALA A 54 2.86 2.37 -7.80
CA ALA A 54 2.63 1.15 -7.05
C ALA A 54 1.98 0.10 -7.97
N GLY A 55 2.10 -1.18 -7.61
CA GLY A 55 1.54 -2.28 -8.37
C GLY A 55 1.29 -3.50 -7.49
N VAL A 56 0.37 -4.36 -7.93
CA VAL A 56 0.04 -5.60 -7.24
C VAL A 56 0.38 -6.77 -8.16
N SER A 57 1.17 -7.70 -7.66
CA SER A 57 1.47 -8.96 -8.34
C SER A 57 0.62 -10.07 -7.74
N LEU A 58 -0.14 -10.76 -8.58
CA LEU A 58 -0.89 -11.95 -8.20
C LEU A 58 -0.01 -13.17 -8.45
N LEU A 59 0.08 -14.05 -7.46
CA LEU A 59 0.70 -15.36 -7.63
C LEU A 59 -0.34 -16.31 -8.21
N GLU A 60 -0.13 -16.77 -9.44
CA GLU A 60 -0.94 -17.84 -10.03
C GLU A 60 -0.47 -19.21 -9.54
N THR A 61 -1.42 -20.08 -9.21
CA THR A 61 -1.20 -21.47 -8.79
C THR A 61 -1.76 -22.44 -9.82
#